data_AF-A0A6I4Z0C2-F1
#
_entry.id   AF-A0A6I4Z0C2-F1
#
_cell.length_a   1.000
_cell.length_b   1.000
_cell.length_c   1.000
_cell.angle_alpha   90.00
_cell.angle_beta   90.00
_cell.angle_gamma   90.00
#
_symmetry.space_group_name_H-M   'P 1'
#
loop_
_entity.id
_entity.type
_entity.pdbx_description
1 polymer ?
#
loop_
_entity_poly.entity_id
_entity_poly.type
_entity_poly.pdbx_seq_one_letter_code
_entity_poly.pdbx_strand_id
1 'polypeptide(L)'
;MEWFYEQDGQQVGPVSRADIIRLIVQRRIQPHTLVWTPEFGDQWRPAIKAGLMISLPGRLRGAMDGRPGPEAWPDGRSIAAVPSLWAWIFLLVPHGLTIIEQVIAYIQGNAQPSYVAQFFIFIIFFMSLSLDRRVLGMAGIRPPSFWWFLFFPGYFVMRRERLGRGKGLVTCSIAMMILVMISTLIFRVPSDMDGKRDWLFSNPFQTEHHEAPSAHKDKPSSSQDEKDSPNGNDQMSI
;
A
#
# COMPACT_ATOMS: atom_id res chain seq x y z
N MET A 1 -40.97 0.63 5.97
CA MET A 1 -41.34 0.85 4.56
C MET A 1 -41.18 -0.44 3.81
N GLU A 2 -42.25 -0.89 3.18
CA GLU A 2 -42.31 -2.13 2.44
C GLU A 2 -42.01 -1.88 0.97
N TRP A 3 -41.19 -2.74 0.39
CA TRP A 3 -40.81 -2.70 -1.01
C TRP A 3 -41.31 -3.94 -1.72
N PHE A 4 -41.65 -3.78 -2.99
CA PHE A 4 -42.08 -4.84 -3.88
C PHE A 4 -41.25 -4.76 -5.15
N TYR A 5 -41.03 -5.90 -5.81
CA TYR A 5 -40.30 -5.95 -7.08
C TYR A 5 -40.98 -6.92 -8.04
N GLU A 6 -40.79 -6.70 -9.33
CA GLU A 6 -41.30 -7.59 -10.37
C GLU A 6 -40.30 -8.71 -10.63
N GLN A 7 -40.78 -9.96 -10.66
CA GLN A 7 -40.03 -11.12 -11.08
C GLN A 7 -40.90 -11.95 -12.02
N ASP A 8 -40.45 -12.10 -13.26
CA ASP A 8 -41.17 -12.88 -14.30
C ASP A 8 -42.64 -12.43 -14.49
N GLY A 9 -42.87 -11.11 -14.45
CA GLY A 9 -44.21 -10.51 -14.58
C GLY A 9 -45.08 -10.60 -13.33
N GLN A 10 -44.60 -11.20 -12.25
CA GLN A 10 -45.30 -11.30 -10.97
C GLN A 10 -44.73 -10.34 -9.94
N GLN A 11 -45.61 -9.76 -9.12
CA GLN A 11 -45.22 -8.94 -7.97
C GLN A 11 -44.74 -9.84 -6.83
N VAL A 12 -43.52 -9.60 -6.36
CA VAL A 12 -42.91 -10.29 -5.21
C VAL A 12 -42.67 -9.30 -4.08
N GLY A 13 -43.04 -9.68 -2.86
CA GLY A 13 -42.93 -8.86 -1.64
C GLY A 13 -44.04 -9.16 -0.63
N PRO A 14 -44.13 -8.40 0.48
CA PRO A 14 -43.30 -7.25 0.84
C PRO A 14 -41.90 -7.65 1.33
N VAL A 15 -40.88 -6.87 0.96
CA VAL A 15 -39.51 -6.97 1.49
C VAL A 15 -39.08 -5.66 2.14
N SER A 16 -38.12 -5.73 3.08
CA SER A 16 -37.56 -4.52 3.66
C SER A 16 -36.69 -3.75 2.66
N ARG A 17 -36.46 -2.45 2.91
CA ARG A 17 -35.51 -1.66 2.12
C ARG A 17 -34.10 -2.26 2.14
N ALA A 18 -33.68 -2.86 3.25
CA ALA A 18 -32.37 -3.50 3.35
C ALA A 18 -32.30 -4.76 2.48
N ASP A 19 -33.37 -5.55 2.44
CA ASP A 19 -33.44 -6.79 1.66
C ASP A 19 -33.46 -6.52 0.16
N ILE A 20 -34.22 -5.52 -0.31
CA ILE A 20 -34.22 -5.18 -1.73
C ILE A 20 -32.85 -4.67 -2.19
N ILE A 21 -32.14 -3.91 -1.35
CA ILE A 21 -30.76 -3.49 -1.62
C ILE A 21 -29.84 -4.72 -1.67
N ARG A 22 -29.99 -5.66 -0.74
CA ARG A 22 -29.23 -6.91 -0.72
C ARG A 22 -29.46 -7.73 -2.00
N LEU A 23 -30.70 -7.83 -2.47
CA LEU A 23 -31.04 -8.52 -3.72
C LEU A 23 -30.39 -7.85 -4.95
N ILE A 24 -30.32 -6.52 -4.99
CA ILE A 24 -29.62 -5.76 -6.03
C ILE A 24 -28.11 -6.01 -5.97
N VAL A 25 -27.49 -5.95 -4.78
CA VAL A 25 -26.05 -6.21 -4.59
C VAL A 25 -25.68 -7.63 -4.98
N GLN A 26 -26.55 -8.60 -4.67
CA GLN A 26 -26.40 -10.01 -5.05
C GLN A 26 -26.73 -10.29 -6.52
N ARG A 27 -27.11 -9.27 -7.31
CA ARG A 27 -27.54 -9.39 -8.72
C ARG A 27 -28.71 -10.37 -8.93
N ARG A 28 -29.54 -10.57 -7.90
CA ARG A 28 -30.80 -11.34 -8.01
C ARG A 28 -31.88 -10.53 -8.71
N ILE A 29 -31.82 -9.21 -8.55
CA ILE A 29 -32.68 -8.23 -9.21
C ILE A 29 -31.77 -7.34 -10.09
N GLN A 30 -32.19 -7.07 -11.32
CA GLN A 30 -31.41 -6.24 -12.25
C GLN A 30 -31.71 -4.75 -12.02
N PRO A 31 -30.80 -3.83 -12.38
CA PRO A 31 -31.04 -2.38 -12.19
C PRO A 31 -32.27 -1.84 -12.92
N HIS A 32 -32.71 -2.51 -13.99
CA HIS A 32 -33.90 -2.16 -14.76
C HIS A 32 -35.17 -2.86 -14.28
N THR A 33 -35.07 -3.82 -13.35
CA THR A 33 -36.24 -4.47 -12.76
C THR A 33 -37.13 -3.44 -12.10
N LEU A 34 -38.44 -3.55 -12.31
CA LEU A 34 -39.41 -2.65 -11.74
C LEU A 34 -39.57 -2.94 -10.25
N VAL A 35 -39.55 -1.86 -9.47
CA VAL A 35 -39.77 -1.86 -8.03
C VAL A 35 -40.86 -0.87 -7.68
N TRP A 36 -41.54 -1.15 -6.58
CA TRP A 36 -42.64 -0.35 -6.09
C TRP A 36 -42.56 -0.19 -4.57
N THR A 37 -42.99 0.97 -4.10
CA THR A 37 -43.13 1.32 -2.69
C THR A 37 -44.37 2.22 -2.57
N PRO A 38 -45.10 2.23 -1.44
CA PRO A 38 -46.28 3.08 -1.27
C PRO A 38 -46.06 4.57 -1.61
N GLU A 39 -44.84 5.08 -1.48
CA GLU A 39 -44.48 6.47 -1.81
C GLU A 39 -44.57 6.80 -3.32
N PHE A 40 -44.60 5.78 -4.19
CA PHE A 40 -44.69 5.99 -5.64
C PHE A 40 -46.13 6.05 -6.17
N GLY A 41 -47.15 5.91 -5.31
CA GLY A 41 -48.55 5.82 -5.75
C GLY A 41 -48.77 4.56 -6.60
N ASP A 42 -49.41 4.65 -7.75
CA ASP A 42 -49.66 3.49 -8.63
C ASP A 42 -48.51 3.21 -9.63
N GLN A 43 -47.38 3.90 -9.50
CA GLN A 43 -46.30 3.83 -10.49
C GLN A 43 -45.18 2.87 -10.07
N TRP A 44 -44.96 1.85 -10.89
CA TRP A 44 -43.75 1.03 -10.84
C TRP A 44 -42.57 1.79 -11.45
N ARG A 45 -41.42 1.76 -10.77
CA ARG A 45 -40.20 2.47 -11.22
C ARG A 45 -39.04 1.49 -11.31
N PRO A 46 -38.15 1.61 -12.30
CA PRO A 46 -36.91 0.83 -12.32
C PRO A 46 -36.10 1.02 -11.02
N ALA A 47 -35.51 -0.06 -10.49
CA ALA A 47 -34.71 -0.05 -9.26
C ALA A 47 -33.67 1.08 -9.21
N ILE A 48 -33.08 1.39 -10.37
CA ILE A 48 -32.11 2.48 -10.51
C ILE A 48 -32.68 3.89 -10.34
N LYS A 49 -33.95 4.10 -10.73
CA LYS A 49 -34.67 5.38 -10.58
C LYS A 49 -35.33 5.51 -9.21
N ALA A 50 -35.46 4.40 -8.48
CA ALA A 50 -36.15 4.34 -7.20
C ALA A 50 -35.30 4.79 -5.98
N GLY A 51 -34.05 5.26 -6.19
CA GLY A 51 -33.19 5.69 -5.08
C GLY A 51 -32.72 4.54 -4.16
N LEU A 52 -32.86 3.28 -4.61
CA LEU A 52 -32.39 2.09 -3.90
C LEU A 52 -30.90 1.84 -4.08
N MET A 53 -30.33 2.34 -5.17
CA MET A 53 -28.88 2.44 -5.32
C MET A 53 -28.41 3.49 -4.31
N ILE A 54 -28.00 3.04 -3.11
CA ILE A 54 -27.19 3.83 -2.18
C ILE A 54 -26.16 4.54 -3.04
N SER A 55 -26.12 5.87 -2.95
CA SER A 55 -25.17 6.74 -3.65
C SER A 55 -23.76 6.15 -3.58
N LEU A 56 -23.41 5.28 -4.52
CA LEU A 56 -22.02 4.90 -4.73
C LEU A 56 -21.33 6.22 -5.04
N PRO A 57 -20.28 6.58 -4.29
CA PRO A 57 -19.80 7.94 -4.17
C PRO A 57 -19.61 8.57 -5.55
N GLY A 58 -20.48 9.51 -5.92
CA GLY A 58 -20.44 10.53 -6.98
C GLY A 58 -20.03 10.17 -8.43
N ARG A 59 -19.19 9.15 -8.65
CA ARG A 59 -18.49 8.88 -9.91
C ARG A 59 -19.24 7.94 -10.86
N LEU A 60 -20.27 7.23 -10.39
CA LEU A 60 -21.09 6.35 -11.24
C LEU A 60 -22.39 7.02 -11.72
N ARG A 61 -22.79 8.14 -11.12
CA ARG A 61 -24.02 8.86 -11.49
C ARG A 61 -23.90 9.56 -12.86
N GLY A 62 -22.70 10.05 -13.20
CA GLY A 62 -22.45 10.68 -14.49
C GLY A 62 -22.55 9.74 -15.71
N ALA A 63 -22.65 8.43 -15.51
CA ALA A 63 -22.76 7.45 -16.61
C ALA A 63 -24.21 7.21 -17.08
N MET A 64 -25.24 7.67 -16.35
CA MET A 64 -26.65 7.36 -16.68
C MET A 64 -27.49 8.54 -17.13
N ASP A 65 -27.07 9.78 -16.87
CA ASP A 65 -27.87 10.96 -17.22
C ASP A 65 -27.82 11.32 -18.71
N GLY A 66 -27.20 10.50 -19.56
CA GLY A 66 -27.19 10.70 -21.03
C GLY A 66 -26.56 12.02 -21.49
N ARG A 67 -26.09 12.88 -20.58
CA ARG A 67 -25.26 14.02 -20.92
C ARG A 67 -23.92 13.46 -21.39
N PRO A 68 -23.53 13.69 -22.66
CA PRO A 68 -22.19 13.37 -23.10
C PRO A 68 -21.24 14.18 -22.22
N GLY A 69 -20.60 13.50 -21.26
CA GLY A 69 -19.45 14.05 -20.57
C GLY A 69 -18.43 14.45 -21.63
N PRO A 70 -17.69 15.55 -21.44
CA PRO A 70 -16.91 16.20 -22.49
C PRO A 70 -15.77 15.38 -23.15
N GLU A 71 -15.65 14.08 -22.88
CA GLU A 71 -14.62 13.20 -23.44
C GLU A 71 -15.15 11.78 -23.73
N ALA A 72 -16.35 11.65 -24.31
CA ALA A 72 -16.69 10.41 -25.00
C ALA A 72 -15.76 10.26 -26.21
N TRP A 73 -14.99 9.17 -26.27
CA TRP A 73 -14.20 8.84 -27.46
C TRP A 73 -15.12 8.69 -28.68
N PRO A 74 -14.60 8.87 -29.91
CA PRO A 74 -15.40 8.81 -31.15
C PRO A 74 -16.21 7.53 -31.32
N ASP A 75 -15.84 6.46 -30.63
CA ASP A 75 -16.48 5.14 -30.67
C ASP A 75 -17.57 4.95 -29.59
N GLY A 76 -17.98 6.00 -28.88
CA GLY A 76 -19.12 5.96 -27.95
C GLY A 76 -18.86 5.16 -26.66
N ARG A 77 -17.62 4.70 -26.44
CA ARG A 77 -17.23 4.05 -25.18
C ARG A 77 -17.13 5.11 -24.08
N SER A 78 -18.12 5.09 -23.19
CA SER A 78 -18.00 5.72 -21.88
C SER A 78 -16.79 5.11 -21.17
N ILE A 79 -15.76 5.91 -20.91
CA ILE A 79 -14.70 5.58 -19.96
C ILE A 79 -15.34 5.54 -18.57
N ALA A 80 -16.21 4.56 -18.34
CA ALA A 80 -16.77 4.27 -17.04
C ALA A 80 -15.57 4.19 -16.09
N ALA A 81 -15.52 5.16 -15.16
CA ALA A 81 -14.29 5.64 -14.55
C ALA A 81 -13.41 4.49 -14.04
N VAL A 82 -12.40 4.10 -14.81
CA VAL A 82 -11.41 3.10 -14.40
C VAL A 82 -10.98 3.42 -12.96
N PRO A 83 -11.22 2.53 -12.00
CA PRO A 83 -10.97 2.82 -10.61
C PRO A 83 -9.47 3.05 -10.41
N SER A 84 -9.12 4.17 -9.79
CA SER A 84 -7.73 4.52 -9.46
C SER A 84 -7.24 3.83 -8.18
N LEU A 85 -8.06 2.98 -7.55
CA LEU A 85 -7.76 2.32 -6.29
C LEU A 85 -6.46 1.52 -6.36
N TRP A 86 -6.32 0.65 -7.37
CA TRP A 86 -5.12 -0.19 -7.51
C TRP A 86 -3.85 0.62 -7.78
N ALA A 87 -3.94 1.70 -8.56
CA ALA A 87 -2.82 2.63 -8.75
C ALA A 87 -2.39 3.32 -7.44
N TRP A 88 -3.34 3.66 -6.56
CA TRP A 88 -3.04 4.21 -5.25
C TRP A 88 -2.45 3.16 -4.30
N ILE A 89 -2.97 1.94 -4.30
CA ILE A 89 -2.40 0.82 -3.51
C ILE A 89 -0.97 0.55 -3.96
N PHE A 90 -0.75 0.44 -5.28
CA PHE A 90 0.57 0.28 -5.89
C PHE A 90 1.53 1.40 -5.50
N LEU A 91 1.04 2.64 -5.42
CA LEU A 91 1.84 3.80 -5.04
C LEU A 91 2.14 3.86 -3.53
N LEU A 92 1.13 3.70 -2.68
CA LEU A 92 1.25 4.05 -1.27
C LEU A 92 1.68 2.88 -0.40
N VAL A 93 1.16 1.67 -0.66
CA VAL A 93 1.31 0.55 0.27
C VAL A 93 2.75 0.04 0.32
N PRO A 94 3.42 -0.32 -0.79
CA PRO A 94 4.79 -0.82 -0.72
C PRO A 94 5.75 0.22 -0.12
N HIS A 95 5.64 1.48 -0.56
CA HIS A 95 6.53 2.55 -0.09
C HIS A 95 6.27 2.96 1.36
N GLY A 96 5.01 2.99 1.78
CA GLY A 96 4.65 3.21 3.18
C GLY A 96 5.20 2.11 4.08
N LEU A 97 5.08 0.84 3.67
CA LEU A 97 5.65 -0.29 4.40
C LEU A 97 7.18 -0.23 4.47
N THR A 98 7.87 0.17 3.40
CA THR A 98 9.32 0.38 3.41
C THR A 98 9.74 1.44 4.44
N ILE A 99 9.03 2.58 4.49
CA ILE A 99 9.35 3.64 5.46
C ILE A 99 9.08 3.15 6.89
N ILE A 100 7.95 2.47 7.13
CA ILE A 100 7.63 1.89 8.45
C ILE A 100 8.70 0.89 8.88
N GLU A 101 9.14 0.01 7.98
CA GLU A 101 10.22 -0.95 8.26
C GLU A 101 11.52 -0.23 8.64
N GLN A 102 11.92 0.80 7.88
CA GLN A 102 13.13 1.60 8.18
C GLN A 102 13.05 2.26 9.55
N VAL A 103 11.88 2.80 9.92
CA VAL A 103 11.65 3.39 11.25
C VAL A 103 11.76 2.34 12.36
N ILE A 104 11.17 1.16 12.17
CA ILE A 104 11.26 0.05 13.16
C ILE A 104 12.71 -0.40 13.31
N ALA A 105 13.43 -0.60 12.22
CA ALA A 105 14.83 -1.01 12.24
C ALA A 105 15.71 0.03 12.99
N TYR A 106 15.49 1.32 12.71
CA TYR A 106 16.16 2.41 13.40
C TYR A 106 15.90 2.41 14.91
N ILE A 107 14.64 2.27 15.33
CA ILE A 107 14.27 2.22 16.77
C ILE A 107 14.90 1.00 17.46
N GLN A 108 15.03 -0.12 16.75
CA GLN A 108 15.65 -1.33 17.28
C GLN A 108 17.19 -1.30 17.28
N GLY A 109 17.81 -0.24 16.75
CA GLY A 109 19.26 -0.19 16.56
C GLY A 109 19.78 -1.18 15.51
N ASN A 110 18.89 -1.73 14.68
CA ASN A 110 19.24 -2.63 13.60
C ASN A 110 19.66 -1.82 12.38
N ALA A 111 20.93 -1.93 11.98
CA ALA A 111 21.46 -1.24 10.81
C ALA A 111 20.90 -1.77 9.48
N GLN A 112 20.28 -2.95 9.48
CA GLN A 112 19.80 -3.62 8.27
C GLN A 112 18.29 -3.92 8.34
N PRO A 113 17.52 -3.58 7.29
CA PRO A 113 16.14 -4.02 7.14
C PRO A 113 16.03 -5.55 6.98
N SER A 114 14.85 -6.09 7.26
CA SER A 114 14.58 -7.53 7.21
C SER A 114 14.35 -7.99 5.77
N TYR A 115 15.19 -8.90 5.26
CA TYR A 115 15.02 -9.48 3.92
C TYR A 115 13.66 -10.16 3.73
N VAL A 116 13.12 -10.76 4.79
CA VAL A 116 11.80 -11.39 4.77
C VAL A 116 10.71 -10.34 4.55
N ALA A 117 10.78 -9.22 5.28
CA ALA A 117 9.83 -8.12 5.11
C ALA A 117 9.94 -7.50 3.70
N GLN A 118 11.16 -7.28 3.21
CA GLN A 118 11.39 -6.77 1.85
C GLN A 118 10.82 -7.69 0.77
N PHE A 119 10.95 -9.00 0.94
CA PHE A 119 10.37 -9.98 0.01
C PHE A 119 8.84 -9.86 -0.06
N PHE A 120 8.15 -9.72 1.09
CA PHE A 120 6.70 -9.51 1.11
C PHE A 120 6.28 -8.16 0.51
N ILE A 121 7.01 -7.09 0.80
CA ILE A 121 6.78 -5.77 0.19
C ILE A 121 6.90 -5.87 -1.34
N PHE A 122 7.89 -6.60 -1.83
CA PHE A 122 8.08 -6.85 -3.26
C PHE A 122 6.89 -7.62 -3.86
N ILE A 123 6.39 -8.68 -3.20
CA ILE A 123 5.19 -9.39 -3.65
C ILE A 123 3.98 -8.45 -3.74
N ILE A 124 3.74 -7.61 -2.72
CA ILE A 124 2.64 -6.64 -2.71
C ILE A 124 2.79 -5.64 -3.86
N PHE A 125 4.01 -5.16 -4.12
CA PHE A 125 4.32 -4.28 -5.23
C PHE A 125 3.96 -4.92 -6.59
N PHE A 126 4.42 -6.15 -6.86
CA PHE A 126 4.12 -6.84 -8.12
C PHE A 126 2.65 -7.21 -8.27
N MET A 127 1.99 -7.60 -7.18
CA MET A 127 0.58 -7.97 -7.19
C MET A 127 -0.29 -6.73 -7.48
N SER A 128 -0.04 -5.61 -6.81
CA SER A 128 -0.77 -4.35 -7.04
C SER A 128 -0.55 -3.80 -8.46
N LEU A 129 0.69 -3.85 -8.99
CA LEU A 129 0.98 -3.53 -10.38
C LEU A 129 0.19 -4.43 -11.35
N SER A 130 0.20 -5.74 -11.11
CA SER A 130 -0.50 -6.71 -11.95
C SER A 130 -2.01 -6.49 -11.97
N LEU A 131 -2.60 -6.14 -10.82
CA LEU A 131 -4.03 -5.84 -10.69
C LEU A 131 -4.41 -4.52 -11.36
N ASP A 132 -3.62 -3.44 -11.22
CA ASP A 132 -3.88 -2.19 -11.95
C ASP A 132 -3.83 -2.42 -13.47
N ARG A 133 -2.86 -3.20 -13.96
CA ARG A 133 -2.77 -3.56 -15.38
C ARG A 133 -3.97 -4.37 -15.86
N ARG A 134 -4.44 -5.35 -15.06
CA ARG A 134 -5.65 -6.12 -15.38
C ARG A 134 -6.88 -5.23 -15.45
N VAL A 135 -7.02 -4.30 -14.51
CA VAL A 135 -8.12 -3.32 -14.52
C VAL A 135 -8.09 -2.41 -15.75
N LEU A 136 -6.91 -1.94 -16.16
CA LEU A 136 -6.77 -1.20 -17.42
C LEU A 136 -7.16 -2.06 -18.63
N GLY A 137 -6.72 -3.31 -18.67
CA GLY A 137 -7.05 -4.26 -19.74
C GLY A 137 -8.56 -4.56 -19.83
N MET A 138 -9.22 -4.77 -18.69
CA MET A 138 -10.68 -4.96 -18.63
C MET A 138 -11.45 -3.73 -19.11
N ALA A 139 -10.87 -2.53 -18.98
CA ALA A 139 -11.44 -1.29 -19.50
C ALA A 139 -11.13 -1.05 -21.00
N GLY A 140 -10.48 -2.01 -21.68
CA GLY A 140 -10.08 -1.88 -23.08
C GLY A 140 -8.90 -0.94 -23.32
N ILE A 141 -8.24 -0.47 -22.25
CA ILE A 141 -7.07 0.40 -22.35
C ILE A 141 -5.83 -0.48 -22.36
N ARG A 142 -4.98 -0.30 -23.37
CA ARG A 142 -3.68 -0.99 -23.44
C ARG A 142 -2.82 -0.56 -22.25
N PRO A 143 -2.51 -1.46 -21.29
CA PRO A 143 -1.68 -1.10 -20.15
C PRO A 143 -0.26 -0.73 -20.61
N PRO A 144 0.47 0.09 -19.85
CA PRO A 144 1.90 0.34 -20.11
C PRO A 144 2.67 -0.97 -20.28
N SER A 145 3.82 -0.98 -20.95
CA SER A 145 4.71 -2.16 -20.94
C SER A 145 5.09 -2.57 -19.51
N PHE A 146 5.35 -3.86 -19.29
CA PHE A 146 5.74 -4.35 -17.96
C PHE A 146 7.00 -3.63 -17.45
N TRP A 147 7.99 -3.42 -18.31
CA TRP A 147 9.27 -2.74 -18.04
C TRP A 147 9.17 -1.34 -17.40
N TRP A 148 8.02 -0.67 -17.48
CA TRP A 148 7.83 0.62 -16.81
C TRP A 148 7.89 0.54 -15.28
N PHE A 149 7.83 -0.64 -14.66
CA PHE A 149 8.05 -0.78 -13.22
C PHE A 149 9.46 -0.37 -12.79
N LEU A 150 10.47 -0.52 -13.66
CA LEU A 150 11.86 -0.09 -13.40
C LEU A 150 11.98 1.43 -13.29
N PHE A 151 11.09 2.16 -13.96
CA PHE A 151 11.00 3.61 -13.92
C PHE A 151 9.68 4.01 -13.27
N PHE A 152 9.61 3.85 -11.94
CA PHE A 152 8.36 3.96 -11.19
C PHE A 152 7.51 5.21 -11.49
N PRO A 153 8.04 6.46 -11.49
CA PRO A 153 7.24 7.62 -11.88
C PRO A 153 6.78 7.56 -13.34
N GLY A 154 7.59 6.97 -14.22
CA GLY A 154 7.30 6.76 -15.64
C GLY A 154 6.06 5.90 -15.87
N TYR A 155 5.81 4.90 -15.03
CA TYR A 155 4.56 4.13 -15.07
C TYR A 155 3.32 5.03 -14.93
N PHE A 156 3.32 5.95 -13.97
CA PHE A 156 2.19 6.85 -13.73
C PHE A 156 2.05 7.92 -14.81
N VAL A 157 3.17 8.40 -15.39
CA VAL A 157 3.13 9.31 -16.55
C VAL A 157 2.45 8.63 -17.74
N MET A 158 2.88 7.41 -18.09
CA MET A 158 2.26 6.64 -19.16
C MET A 158 0.79 6.33 -18.88
N ARG A 159 0.47 5.97 -17.63
CA ARG A 159 -0.92 5.74 -17.20
C ARG A 159 -1.77 7.01 -17.35
N ARG A 160 -1.23 8.19 -17.03
CA ARG A 160 -1.90 9.49 -17.22
C ARG A 160 -2.15 9.78 -18.69
N GLU A 161 -1.15 9.58 -19.56
CA GLU A 161 -1.29 9.80 -21.00
C GLU A 161 -2.36 8.90 -21.62
N ARG A 162 -2.47 7.64 -21.17
CA ARG A 162 -3.48 6.69 -21.65
C ARG A 162 -4.88 7.01 -21.15
N LEU A 163 -5.02 7.56 -19.93
CA LEU A 163 -6.31 7.83 -19.30
C LEU A 163 -6.82 9.25 -19.51
N GLY A 164 -5.99 10.18 -20.00
CA GLY A 164 -6.28 11.62 -20.05
C GLY A 164 -6.39 12.30 -18.67
N ARG A 165 -6.27 11.55 -17.58
CA ARG A 165 -6.46 12.02 -16.20
C ARG A 165 -5.49 11.37 -15.23
N GLY A 166 -5.34 11.96 -14.05
CA GLY A 166 -4.46 11.42 -12.99
C GLY A 166 -3.20 12.23 -12.72
N LYS A 167 -3.20 13.55 -12.95
CA LYS A 167 -2.08 14.45 -12.58
C LYS A 167 -1.65 14.26 -11.11
N GLY A 168 -2.63 14.12 -10.19
CA GLY A 168 -2.35 13.87 -8.77
C GLY A 168 -1.55 12.59 -8.49
N LEU A 169 -1.81 11.50 -9.22
CA LEU A 169 -1.03 10.25 -9.07
C LEU A 169 0.44 10.45 -9.49
N VAL A 170 0.67 11.18 -10.58
CA VAL A 170 2.04 11.50 -11.04
C VAL A 170 2.77 12.35 -10.02
N THR A 171 2.15 13.45 -9.55
CA THR A 171 2.75 14.32 -8.53
C THR A 171 3.04 13.55 -7.23
N CYS A 172 2.09 12.75 -6.74
CA CYS A 172 2.32 11.91 -5.56
C CYS A 172 3.40 10.85 -5.79
N SER A 173 3.54 10.29 -7.00
CA SER A 173 4.60 9.31 -7.30
C SER A 173 6.00 9.91 -7.22
N ILE A 174 6.18 11.14 -7.72
CA ILE A 174 7.45 11.87 -7.62
C ILE A 174 7.72 12.23 -6.16
N ALA A 175 6.71 12.73 -5.43
CA ALA A 175 6.85 13.05 -4.01
C ALA A 175 7.21 11.82 -3.16
N MET A 176 6.55 10.68 -3.39
CA MET A 176 6.89 9.42 -2.68
C MET A 176 8.28 8.91 -3.02
N MET A 177 8.72 9.04 -4.28
CA MET A 177 10.09 8.67 -4.67
C MET A 177 11.12 9.52 -3.91
N ILE A 178 10.92 10.83 -3.85
CA ILE A 178 11.79 11.75 -3.09
C ILE A 178 11.75 11.40 -1.60
N LEU A 179 10.57 11.14 -1.04
CA LEU A 179 10.40 10.78 0.36
C LEU A 179 11.15 9.48 0.72
N VAL A 180 10.99 8.43 -0.07
CA VAL A 180 11.69 7.15 0.13
C VAL A 180 13.20 7.32 0.00
N MET A 181 13.66 8.14 -0.96
CA MET A 181 15.08 8.46 -1.13
C MET A 181 15.65 9.18 0.09
N ILE A 182 14.96 10.22 0.59
CA ILE A 182 15.34 10.96 1.80
C ILE A 182 15.34 10.04 3.02
N SER A 183 14.29 9.23 3.21
CA SER A 183 14.18 8.26 4.29
C SER A 183 15.37 7.30 4.29
N THR A 184 15.71 6.74 3.13
CA THR A 184 16.84 5.84 2.97
C THR A 184 18.17 6.53 3.27
N LEU A 185 18.33 7.81 2.89
CA LEU A 185 19.54 8.57 3.23
C LEU A 185 19.64 8.81 4.74
N ILE A 186 18.56 9.22 5.40
CA ILE A 186 18.52 9.50 6.85
C ILE A 186 18.86 8.23 7.65
N PHE A 187 18.18 7.12 7.37
CA PHE A 187 18.33 5.88 8.15
C PHE A 187 19.59 5.08 7.82
N ARG A 188 20.27 5.38 6.70
CA ARG A 188 21.54 4.74 6.34
C ARG A 188 22.76 5.48 6.88
N VAL A 189 22.61 6.71 7.39
CA VAL A 189 23.71 7.38 8.09
C VAL A 189 24.11 6.50 9.27
N PRO A 190 25.35 5.99 9.32
CA PRO A 190 25.77 5.12 10.40
C PRO A 190 25.60 5.85 11.73
N SER A 191 24.88 5.24 12.66
CA SER A 191 24.85 5.65 14.08
C SER A 191 26.24 5.61 14.73
N ASP A 192 27.23 5.02 14.04
CA ASP A 192 28.65 5.03 14.40
C ASP A 192 29.27 6.45 14.48
N MET A 193 28.57 7.49 14.01
CA MET A 193 28.92 8.88 14.32
C MET A 193 28.83 9.20 15.83
N ASP A 194 28.12 8.41 16.63
CA ASP A 194 28.09 8.60 18.09
C ASP A 194 29.43 8.19 18.74
N GLY A 195 30.09 7.12 18.26
CA GLY A 195 31.46 6.78 18.69
C GLY A 195 32.50 7.83 18.28
N LYS A 196 32.27 8.51 17.14
CA LYS A 196 33.11 9.64 16.70
C LYS A 196 32.79 10.95 17.43
N ARG A 197 31.56 11.16 17.91
CA ARG A 197 31.24 12.27 18.82
C ARG A 197 31.98 12.07 20.13
N ASP A 198 31.95 10.88 20.70
CA ASP A 198 32.69 10.59 21.92
C ASP A 198 34.21 10.79 21.72
N TRP A 199 34.76 10.41 20.56
CA TRP A 199 36.17 10.69 20.23
C TRP A 199 36.48 12.19 20.03
N LEU A 200 35.59 12.95 19.39
CA LEU A 200 35.77 14.40 19.17
C LEU A 200 35.61 15.22 20.46
N PHE A 201 34.84 14.73 21.43
CA PHE A 201 34.63 15.37 22.73
C PHE A 201 35.49 14.78 23.85
N SER A 202 36.10 13.61 23.66
CA SER A 202 37.20 13.14 24.50
C SER A 202 38.42 14.00 24.18
N ASN A 203 38.62 15.03 25.00
CA ASN A 203 39.74 15.96 24.92
C ASN A 203 41.08 15.24 24.66
N PRO A 204 41.74 15.44 23.50
CA PRO A 204 43.12 14.98 23.32
C PRO A 204 44.09 15.73 24.27
N PHE A 205 43.62 16.78 24.94
CA PHE A 205 44.37 17.58 25.89
C PHE A 205 44.46 17.01 27.32
N GLN A 206 43.92 15.82 27.58
CA GLN A 206 43.98 15.20 28.91
C GLN A 206 45.09 14.16 29.10
N THR A 207 46.04 14.07 28.17
CA THR A 207 47.28 13.29 28.34
C THR A 207 48.47 14.23 28.40
N GLU A 208 48.69 14.86 29.56
CA GLU A 208 50.03 15.27 30.01
C GLU A 208 50.04 15.73 31.49
N HIS A 209 49.38 14.98 32.38
CA HIS A 209 49.88 14.93 33.75
C HIS A 209 50.85 13.77 33.86
N HIS A 210 52.13 14.11 33.67
CA HIS A 210 53.28 13.34 34.12
C HIS A 210 53.05 12.81 35.55
N GLU A 211 52.57 11.58 35.68
CA GLU A 211 52.85 10.77 36.85
C GLU A 211 54.31 10.32 36.73
N ALA A 212 55.14 10.89 37.60
CA ALA A 212 56.53 10.52 37.73
C ALA A 212 56.65 9.00 37.97
N PRO A 213 57.67 8.33 37.43
CA PRO A 213 57.91 6.91 37.65
C PRO A 213 58.19 6.67 39.13
N SER A 214 57.18 6.24 39.88
CA SER A 214 57.40 5.66 41.21
C SER A 214 58.06 4.30 40.99
N ALA A 215 59.33 4.23 41.35
CA ALA A 215 60.14 3.03 41.28
C ALA A 215 59.58 1.98 42.24
N HIS A 216 58.74 1.07 41.74
CA HIS A 216 58.34 -0.13 42.48
C HIS A 216 59.00 -1.38 41.90
N LYS A 217 60.23 -1.56 42.37
CA LYS A 217 60.89 -2.80 42.81
C LYS A 217 60.22 -4.11 42.41
N ASP A 218 61.01 -4.90 41.66
CA ASP A 218 60.82 -6.28 41.27
C ASP A 218 60.21 -7.20 42.35
N LYS A 219 59.30 -8.06 41.93
CA LYS A 219 59.13 -9.38 42.55
C LYS A 219 58.84 -10.44 41.49
N PRO A 220 59.66 -11.51 41.40
CA PRO A 220 59.53 -12.53 40.37
C PRO A 220 58.64 -13.69 40.83
N SER A 221 58.09 -14.36 39.81
CA SER A 221 57.87 -15.82 39.72
C SER A 221 56.86 -16.48 40.66
N SER A 222 55.84 -17.10 40.06
CA SER A 222 55.10 -18.28 40.53
C SER A 222 54.02 -18.56 39.47
N SER A 223 54.30 -19.35 38.44
CA SER A 223 54.13 -20.81 38.43
C SER A 223 52.66 -21.26 38.42
N GLN A 224 52.35 -22.02 37.37
CA GLN A 224 51.52 -23.23 37.38
C GLN A 224 50.00 -23.13 37.23
N ASP A 225 49.52 -24.25 36.66
CA ASP A 225 48.16 -24.76 36.44
C ASP A 225 47.49 -24.23 35.16
N GLU A 226 47.59 -24.90 34.00
CA GLU A 226 47.43 -26.34 33.73
C GLU A 226 46.24 -26.93 34.48
N LYS A 227 45.07 -26.87 33.85
CA LYS A 227 44.03 -27.88 34.07
C LYS A 227 43.20 -28.06 32.81
N ASP A 228 43.60 -29.11 32.09
CA ASP A 228 42.72 -30.00 31.35
C ASP A 228 41.39 -30.22 32.08
N SER A 229 40.29 -30.19 31.33
CA SER A 229 39.21 -31.16 31.49
C SER A 229 38.13 -31.04 30.40
N PRO A 230 37.37 -32.13 30.16
CA PRO A 230 37.18 -32.63 28.82
C PRO A 230 35.73 -32.54 28.33
N ASN A 231 35.60 -32.66 27.01
CA ASN A 231 34.68 -33.53 26.29
C ASN A 231 33.53 -34.14 27.12
N GLY A 232 32.28 -33.83 26.78
CA GLY A 232 31.12 -34.45 27.41
C GLY A 232 29.78 -34.18 26.71
N ASN A 233 29.31 -35.24 26.05
CA ASN A 233 27.92 -35.61 25.73
C ASN A 233 27.22 -34.90 24.55
N ASP A 234 26.90 -35.63 23.48
CA ASP A 234 25.80 -36.61 23.38
C ASP A 234 24.43 -36.01 23.72
N GLN A 235 23.62 -35.76 22.69
CA GLN A 235 22.28 -36.34 22.65
C GLN A 235 21.67 -36.31 21.24
N MET A 236 21.63 -37.52 20.69
CA MET A 236 20.71 -38.06 19.70
C MET A 236 19.27 -37.98 20.25
N SER A 237 18.27 -37.57 19.45
CA SER A 237 16.88 -38.03 19.56
C SER A 237 16.03 -37.61 18.35
N ILE A 238 15.81 -38.62 17.49
CA ILE A 238 14.61 -38.96 16.68
C ILE A 238 14.06 -37.89 15.72
#